data_AF-A0A962L5W9-F1
#
_entry.id   AF-A0A962L5W9-F1
#
_cell.length_a   1.000
_cell.length_b   1.000
_cell.length_c   1.000
_cell.angle_alpha   90.00
_cell.angle_beta   90.00
_cell.angle_gamma   90.00
#
_symmetry.space_group_name_H-M   'P 1'
#
loop_
_entity.id
_entity.type
_entity.pdbx_description
1 polymer ?
#
loop_
_entity_poly.entity_id
_entity_poly.type
_entity_poly.pdbx_seq_one_letter_code
_entity_poly.pdbx_strand_id
1 'polypeptide(L)'
;MITSSGKLNDPGRVIGALEEGQAVHFSVTHECFYEEGCPVVELEAVFERRGSRIIGIVSDKPLDASGAGNLEQVAVQSGVTPFELGSPLPLETIRIPKPWGAEIWYSGIEKRGVCSAGGVPLTWLIAATGDVLLGGPESAPLLL
;
A
#
# COMPACT_ATOMS: atom_id res chain seq x y z
N MET A 1 4.51 8.27 -19.05
CA MET A 1 4.25 6.89 -19.51
C MET A 1 4.60 5.98 -18.36
N ILE A 2 3.68 5.12 -17.93
CA ILE A 2 3.89 4.21 -16.80
C ILE A 2 4.68 3.00 -17.31
N THR A 3 5.83 2.69 -16.69
CA THR A 3 6.64 1.53 -17.05
C THR A 3 6.19 0.30 -16.26
N SER A 4 6.09 -0.86 -16.91
CA SER A 4 5.77 -2.10 -16.20
C SER A 4 7.06 -2.81 -15.77
N SER A 5 7.15 -3.21 -14.51
CA SER A 5 8.27 -3.97 -13.92
C SER A 5 7.93 -5.42 -13.62
N GLY A 6 6.72 -5.87 -13.96
CA GLY A 6 6.25 -7.23 -13.67
C GLY A 6 6.15 -7.48 -12.16
N LYS A 7 6.52 -8.68 -11.73
CA LYS A 7 6.42 -9.10 -10.33
C LYS A 7 7.68 -8.75 -9.54
N LEU A 8 7.52 -8.08 -8.40
CA LEU A 8 8.62 -7.64 -7.54
C LEU A 8 8.63 -8.37 -6.20
N ASN A 9 9.85 -8.64 -5.70
CA ASN A 9 10.09 -9.15 -4.34
C ASN A 9 10.51 -8.04 -3.37
N ASP A 10 11.05 -6.93 -3.89
CA ASP A 10 11.49 -5.76 -3.12
C ASP A 10 11.00 -4.48 -3.84
N PRO A 11 9.71 -4.14 -3.67
CA PRO A 11 9.13 -2.99 -4.35
C PRO A 11 9.67 -1.65 -3.80
N GLY A 12 10.10 -1.62 -2.53
CA GLY A 12 10.62 -0.41 -1.90
C GLY A 12 11.85 0.15 -2.63
N ARG A 13 12.75 -0.72 -3.08
CA ARG A 13 13.92 -0.32 -3.88
C ARG A 13 13.54 0.32 -5.22
N VAL A 14 12.52 -0.21 -5.90
CA VAL A 14 12.06 0.31 -7.19
C VAL A 14 11.38 1.66 -7.00
N ILE A 15 10.49 1.77 -6.01
CA ILE A 15 9.78 3.00 -5.68
C ILE A 15 10.75 4.11 -5.26
N GLY A 16 11.71 3.78 -4.39
CA GLY A 16 12.71 4.74 -3.90
C GLY A 16 13.68 5.25 -4.97
N ALA A 17 13.80 4.54 -6.11
CA ALA A 17 14.64 4.91 -7.23
C ALA A 17 13.92 5.72 -8.31
N LEU A 18 12.61 5.98 -8.18
CA LEU A 18 11.86 6.77 -9.15
C LEU A 18 12.37 8.22 -9.22
N GLU A 19 12.69 8.66 -10.43
CA GLU A 19 13.00 10.05 -10.74
C GLU A 19 11.72 10.85 -11.02
N GLU A 20 11.84 12.19 -11.05
CA GLU A 20 10.70 13.08 -11.28
C GLU A 20 9.88 12.73 -12.53
N GLY A 21 8.56 12.59 -12.37
CA GLY A 21 7.64 12.28 -13.46
C GLY A 21 7.71 10.83 -13.95
N GLN A 22 8.54 9.97 -13.34
CA GLN A 22 8.50 8.54 -13.59
C GLN A 22 7.35 7.89 -12.82
N ALA A 23 6.73 6.91 -13.48
CA ALA A 23 5.72 6.06 -12.89
C ALA A 23 6.02 4.60 -13.21
N VAL A 24 5.79 3.72 -12.23
CA VAL A 24 6.01 2.28 -12.35
C VAL A 24 4.74 1.53 -11.96
N HIS A 25 4.46 0.46 -12.70
CA HIS A 25 3.41 -0.53 -12.45
C HIS A 25 4.05 -1.89 -12.19
N PHE A 26 3.65 -2.58 -11.13
CA PHE A 26 4.15 -3.90 -10.78
C PHE A 26 3.13 -4.71 -9.97
N SER A 27 3.37 -6.01 -9.83
CA SER A 27 2.67 -6.89 -8.90
C SER A 27 3.57 -7.34 -7.74
N VAL A 28 2.98 -7.60 -6.57
CA VAL A 28 3.66 -8.19 -5.40
C VAL A 28 2.78 -9.28 -4.79
N THR A 29 3.38 -10.37 -4.34
CA THR A 29 2.66 -11.42 -3.62
C THR A 29 2.55 -11.06 -2.15
N HIS A 30 1.34 -11.16 -1.60
CA HIS A 30 1.06 -10.91 -0.20
C HIS A 30 0.36 -12.11 0.45
N GLU A 31 0.90 -12.57 1.57
CA GLU A 31 0.26 -13.57 2.42
C GLU A 31 -0.59 -12.85 3.47
N CYS A 32 -1.91 -13.06 3.44
CA CYS A 32 -2.85 -12.47 4.38
C CYS A 32 -2.83 -13.25 5.71
N PHE A 33 -1.74 -13.18 6.47
CA PHE A 33 -1.55 -13.90 7.75
C PHE A 33 -2.61 -13.54 8.83
N TYR A 34 -3.29 -12.42 8.63
CA TYR A 34 -4.38 -11.92 9.46
C TYR A 34 -5.76 -12.51 9.07
N GLU A 35 -5.85 -13.31 8.00
CA GLU A 35 -7.06 -14.03 7.63
C GLU A 35 -6.96 -15.52 7.97
N GLU A 36 -8.11 -16.17 8.12
CA GLU A 36 -8.17 -17.60 8.35
C GLU A 36 -7.69 -18.36 7.10
N GLY A 37 -6.81 -19.35 7.29
CA GLY A 37 -6.21 -20.11 6.19
C GLY A 37 -5.04 -19.41 5.49
N CYS A 38 -4.67 -18.19 5.89
CA CYS A 38 -3.56 -17.41 5.33
C CYS A 38 -3.57 -17.39 3.78
N PRO A 39 -4.65 -16.91 3.14
CA PRO A 39 -4.71 -16.86 1.69
C PRO A 39 -3.58 -15.98 1.13
N VAL A 40 -3.10 -16.36 -0.05
CA VAL A 40 -2.08 -15.62 -0.78
C VAL A 40 -2.76 -14.87 -1.91
N VAL A 41 -2.59 -13.55 -1.92
CA VAL A 41 -3.13 -12.65 -2.96
C VAL A 41 -2.00 -12.03 -3.78
N GLU A 42 -2.31 -11.65 -5.01
CA GLU A 42 -1.42 -10.86 -5.85
C GLU A 42 -1.94 -9.43 -5.88
N LEU A 43 -1.15 -8.51 -5.34
CA LEU A 43 -1.46 -7.09 -5.31
C LEU A 43 -0.84 -6.42 -6.52
N GLU A 44 -1.64 -5.61 -7.21
CA GLU A 44 -1.22 -4.73 -8.28
C GLU A 44 -1.02 -3.33 -7.72
N ALA A 45 0.07 -2.68 -8.09
CA ALA A 45 0.40 -1.36 -7.60
C ALA A 45 0.97 -0.46 -8.69
N VAL A 46 0.60 0.83 -8.63
CA VAL A 46 1.17 1.87 -9.46
C VAL A 46 1.69 2.97 -8.56
N PHE A 47 2.93 3.40 -8.79
CA PHE A 47 3.57 4.49 -8.06
C PHE A 47 4.13 5.53 -9.03
N GLU A 48 3.98 6.81 -8.69
CA GLU A 48 4.46 7.94 -9.47
C GLU A 48 5.21 8.93 -8.57
N ARG A 49 6.38 9.40 -9.03
CA ARG A 49 7.15 10.43 -8.33
C ARG A 49 6.71 11.82 -8.75
N ARG A 50 6.36 12.66 -7.76
CA ARG A 50 5.98 14.07 -7.94
C ARG A 50 6.69 14.96 -6.94
N GLY A 51 7.71 15.67 -7.39
CA GLY A 51 8.64 16.43 -6.56
C GLY A 51 9.30 15.55 -5.50
N SER A 52 9.08 15.91 -4.23
CA SER A 52 9.58 15.15 -3.08
C SER A 52 8.67 13.98 -2.66
N ARG A 53 7.48 13.86 -3.26
CA ARG A 53 6.41 12.95 -2.85
C ARG A 53 6.32 11.78 -3.81
N ILE A 54 5.79 10.67 -3.32
CA ILE A 54 5.44 9.52 -4.15
C ILE A 54 3.96 9.26 -3.95
N ILE A 55 3.20 9.26 -5.04
CA ILE A 55 1.78 8.91 -5.02
C ILE A 55 1.66 7.45 -5.42
N GLY A 56 0.82 6.71 -4.71
CA GLY A 56 0.62 5.28 -4.93
C GLY A 56 -0.86 4.90 -4.97
N ILE A 57 -1.16 3.83 -5.71
CA ILE A 57 -2.40 3.05 -5.62
C ILE A 57 -2.05 1.57 -5.51
N VAL A 58 -2.84 0.83 -4.73
CA VAL A 58 -2.69 -0.61 -4.50
C VAL A 58 -4.06 -1.27 -4.56
N SER A 59 -4.14 -2.45 -5.18
CA SER A 59 -5.38 -3.18 -5.43
C SER A 59 -5.13 -4.69 -5.49
N ASP A 60 -6.06 -5.50 -5.03
CA ASP A 60 -6.09 -6.95 -5.25
C ASP A 60 -6.73 -7.33 -6.62
N LYS A 61 -7.17 -6.32 -7.37
CA LYS A 61 -7.69 -6.43 -8.73
C LYS A 61 -6.72 -5.83 -9.75
N PRO A 62 -6.72 -6.31 -11.00
CA PRO A 62 -5.91 -5.75 -12.08
C PRO A 62 -6.03 -4.22 -12.20
N LEU A 63 -4.88 -3.55 -12.27
CA LEU A 63 -4.77 -2.13 -12.58
C LEU A 63 -4.39 -1.97 -14.06
N ASP A 64 -5.26 -1.33 -14.85
CA ASP A 64 -4.96 -1.05 -16.24
C ASP A 64 -4.10 0.22 -16.35
N ALA A 65 -2.79 0.03 -16.24
CA ALA A 65 -1.82 1.09 -16.48
C ALA A 65 -1.51 1.27 -17.99
N SER A 66 -2.07 0.42 -18.86
CA SER A 66 -1.72 0.40 -20.28
C SER A 66 -2.35 1.60 -21.00
N GLY A 67 -1.50 2.47 -21.56
CA GLY A 67 -1.97 3.68 -22.25
C GLY A 67 -2.47 4.81 -21.33
N ALA A 68 -2.48 4.63 -20.01
CA ALA A 68 -2.77 5.69 -19.07
C ALA A 68 -1.65 6.75 -19.07
N GLY A 69 -2.04 8.04 -19.07
CA GLY A 69 -1.09 9.15 -19.08
C GLY A 69 -0.41 9.38 -17.72
N ASN A 70 -1.13 9.08 -16.63
CA ASN A 70 -0.73 9.30 -15.24
C ASN A 70 -1.48 8.35 -14.29
N LEU A 71 -1.07 8.34 -13.01
CA LEU A 71 -1.65 7.50 -11.96
C LEU A 71 -3.13 7.83 -11.65
N GLU A 72 -3.56 9.09 -11.70
CA GLU A 72 -4.96 9.46 -11.39
C GLU A 72 -5.94 8.82 -12.34
N GLN A 73 -5.58 8.73 -13.63
CA GLN A 73 -6.43 8.10 -14.62
C GLN A 73 -6.66 6.63 -14.27
N VAL A 74 -5.60 5.92 -13.90
CA VAL A 74 -5.68 4.52 -13.44
C VAL A 74 -6.52 4.41 -12.17
N ALA A 75 -6.30 5.32 -11.20
CA ALA A 75 -7.03 5.33 -9.95
C ALA A 75 -8.55 5.48 -10.14
N VAL A 76 -8.97 6.42 -11.00
CA VAL A 76 -10.38 6.65 -11.33
C VAL A 76 -10.98 5.45 -12.08
N GLN A 77 -10.26 4.89 -13.04
CA GLN A 77 -10.74 3.73 -13.81
C GLN A 77 -10.92 2.48 -12.95
N SER A 78 -10.01 2.27 -12.00
CA SER A 78 -10.02 1.12 -11.09
C SER A 78 -10.86 1.36 -9.82
N GLY A 79 -11.36 2.59 -9.59
CA GLY A 79 -12.14 2.93 -8.40
C GLY A 79 -11.34 2.84 -7.10
N VAL A 80 -10.03 3.11 -7.16
CA VAL A 80 -9.11 3.06 -6.01
C VAL A 80 -8.69 4.47 -5.61
N THR A 81 -8.46 4.69 -4.32
CA THR A 81 -8.06 6.00 -3.80
C THR A 81 -6.53 6.09 -3.73
N PRO A 82 -5.91 7.11 -4.36
CA PRO A 82 -4.47 7.34 -4.22
C PRO A 82 -4.09 7.72 -2.79
N PHE A 83 -2.92 7.25 -2.34
CA PHE A 83 -2.27 7.70 -1.12
C PHE A 83 -0.94 8.36 -1.44
N GLU A 84 -0.43 9.18 -0.52
CA GLU A 84 0.82 9.91 -0.69
C GLU A 84 1.85 9.50 0.36
N LEU A 85 2.99 9.00 -0.10
CA LEU A 85 4.17 8.77 0.72
C LEU A 85 4.97 10.08 0.88
N GLY A 86 5.43 10.32 2.11
CA GLY A 86 6.06 11.58 2.50
C GLY A 86 5.08 12.60 3.12
N SER A 87 3.80 12.23 3.23
CA SER A 87 2.77 12.95 3.99
C SER A 87 2.14 12.02 5.04
N PRO A 88 1.52 12.55 6.11
CA PRO A 88 0.80 11.72 7.07
C PRO A 88 -0.30 10.88 6.39
N LEU A 89 -0.32 9.58 6.66
CA LEU A 89 -1.38 8.69 6.17
C LEU A 89 -2.65 8.89 7.01
N PRO A 90 -3.83 9.11 6.39
CA PRO A 90 -5.09 9.22 7.10
C PRO A 90 -5.59 7.83 7.51
N LEU A 91 -5.20 7.38 8.70
CA LEU A 91 -5.56 6.07 9.22
C LEU A 91 -7.06 5.97 9.54
N GLU A 92 -7.67 4.87 9.11
CA GLU A 92 -9.02 4.47 9.43
C GLU A 92 -8.99 3.49 10.61
N THR A 93 -9.78 3.79 11.64
CA THR A 93 -9.77 2.99 12.86
C THR A 93 -10.71 1.80 12.79
N ILE A 94 -10.36 0.73 13.50
CA ILE A 94 -11.29 -0.36 13.80
C ILE A 94 -11.61 -0.41 15.29
N ARG A 95 -12.83 -0.85 15.62
CA ARG A 95 -13.31 -0.96 16.99
C ARG A 95 -13.48 -2.43 17.38
N ILE A 96 -12.64 -2.92 18.28
CA ILE A 96 -12.67 -4.30 18.77
C ILE A 96 -13.47 -4.36 20.08
N PRO A 97 -14.62 -5.06 20.12
CA PRO A 97 -15.45 -5.13 21.32
C PRO A 97 -14.75 -5.93 22.44
N LYS A 98 -14.91 -5.47 23.68
CA LYS A 98 -14.41 -6.13 24.89
C LYS A 98 -15.47 -6.13 25.99
N PRO A 99 -15.38 -7.04 26.98
CA PRO A 99 -16.28 -7.01 28.15
C PRO A 99 -16.27 -5.69 28.92
N TRP A 100 -15.17 -4.94 28.86
CA TRP A 100 -14.98 -3.64 29.51
C TRP A 100 -15.13 -2.43 28.57
N GLY A 101 -15.68 -2.62 27.36
CA GLY A 101 -15.89 -1.54 26.38
C GLY A 101 -15.39 -1.91 25.00
N ALA A 102 -14.43 -1.17 24.47
CA ALA A 102 -13.78 -1.49 23.20
C ALA A 102 -12.36 -0.95 23.14
N GLU A 103 -11.51 -1.65 22.38
CA GLU A 103 -10.23 -1.13 21.91
C GLU A 103 -10.48 -0.42 20.57
N ILE A 104 -9.91 0.77 20.39
CA ILE A 104 -9.91 1.49 19.11
C ILE A 104 -8.49 1.41 18.58
N TRP A 105 -8.32 0.72 17.45
CA TRP A 105 -7.01 0.54 16.84
C TRP A 105 -6.87 1.48 15.65
N TYR A 106 -5.68 2.08 15.53
CA TYR A 106 -5.27 2.90 14.37
C TYR A 106 -4.31 2.13 13.45
N SER A 107 -3.68 1.07 13.97
CA SER A 107 -2.57 0.36 13.35
C SER A 107 -2.72 -1.16 13.40
N GLY A 108 -3.92 -1.66 13.69
CA GLY A 108 -4.18 -3.09 13.74
C GLY A 108 -3.80 -3.78 12.44
N ILE A 109 -3.06 -4.88 12.52
CA ILE A 109 -2.66 -5.70 11.36
C ILE A 109 -2.75 -7.21 11.68
N GLU A 110 -3.63 -7.58 12.61
CA GLU A 110 -3.74 -8.96 13.13
C GLU A 110 -5.12 -9.57 12.90
N LYS A 111 -5.29 -10.85 13.24
CA LYS A 111 -6.52 -11.62 12.98
C LYS A 111 -7.80 -11.01 13.55
N ARG A 112 -7.70 -10.23 14.62
CA ARG A 112 -8.86 -9.55 15.21
C ARG A 112 -9.33 -8.36 14.39
N GLY A 113 -8.47 -7.82 13.52
CA GLY A 113 -8.83 -6.85 12.51
C GLY A 113 -7.63 -6.06 12.00
N VAL A 114 -7.78 -5.60 10.76
CA VAL A 114 -6.79 -4.83 10.02
C VAL A 114 -7.32 -3.43 9.79
N CYS A 115 -6.53 -2.43 10.16
CA CYS A 115 -6.79 -1.02 9.85
C CYS A 115 -6.45 -0.73 8.40
N SER A 116 -6.98 0.38 7.89
CA SER A 116 -6.78 0.82 6.51
C SER A 116 -6.36 2.28 6.45
N ALA A 117 -5.89 2.72 5.29
CA ALA A 117 -5.78 4.12 4.94
C ALA A 117 -6.29 4.31 3.50
N GLY A 118 -7.29 5.18 3.31
CA GLY A 118 -7.92 5.37 2.01
C GLY A 118 -8.62 4.11 1.49
N GLY A 119 -9.16 3.30 2.40
CA GLY A 119 -9.78 2.00 2.10
C GLY A 119 -8.80 0.87 1.77
N VAL A 120 -7.49 1.11 1.76
CA VAL A 120 -6.47 0.08 1.51
C VAL A 120 -5.98 -0.50 2.84
N PRO A 121 -5.97 -1.83 3.04
CA PRO A 121 -5.42 -2.45 4.24
C PRO A 121 -3.96 -2.04 4.48
N LEU A 122 -3.60 -1.74 5.74
CA LEU A 122 -2.23 -1.33 6.08
C LEU A 122 -1.19 -2.40 5.70
N THR A 123 -1.56 -3.68 5.79
CA THR A 123 -0.72 -4.80 5.37
C THR A 123 -0.40 -4.79 3.87
N TRP A 124 -1.35 -4.35 3.04
CA TRP A 124 -1.16 -4.20 1.59
C TRP A 124 -0.25 -3.03 1.27
N LEU A 125 -0.44 -1.90 1.98
CA LEU A 125 0.44 -0.75 1.86
C LEU A 125 1.88 -1.15 2.18
N ILE A 126 2.11 -1.81 3.33
CA ILE A 126 3.43 -2.30 3.74
C ILE A 126 4.03 -3.24 2.68
N ALA A 127 3.26 -4.20 2.17
CA ALA A 127 3.73 -5.13 1.15
C ALA A 127 4.13 -4.43 -0.16
N ALA A 128 3.35 -3.44 -0.60
CA ALA A 128 3.58 -2.73 -1.85
C ALA A 128 4.65 -1.64 -1.74
N THR A 129 4.91 -1.07 -0.55
CA THR A 129 5.88 0.03 -0.38
C THR A 129 7.20 -0.42 0.24
N GLY A 130 7.19 -1.53 0.99
CA GLY A 130 8.32 -1.99 1.79
C GLY A 130 8.88 -0.91 2.71
N ASP A 131 10.21 -0.82 2.76
CA ASP A 131 10.99 0.10 3.62
C ASP A 131 10.70 1.59 3.36
N VAL A 132 10.13 1.95 2.21
CA VAL A 132 9.78 3.35 1.92
C VAL A 132 8.73 3.86 2.91
N LEU A 133 7.82 3.00 3.37
CA LEU A 133 6.81 3.37 4.35
C LEU A 133 7.27 3.13 5.80
N LEU A 134 7.98 2.03 6.05
CA LEU A 134 8.38 1.64 7.41
C LEU A 134 9.59 2.44 7.93
N GLY A 135 10.30 3.13 7.02
CA GLY A 135 11.66 3.57 7.27
C GLY A 135 12.59 2.37 7.22
N GLY A 136 13.77 2.54 6.62
CA GLY A 136 14.74 1.46 6.44
C GLY A 136 15.19 0.80 7.78
N PRO A 137 16.07 -0.21 7.72
CA PRO A 137 16.40 -1.09 8.86
C PRO A 137 16.94 -0.40 10.14
N GLU A 138 17.29 0.90 10.08
CA GLU A 138 17.67 1.71 11.25
C GLU A 138 16.47 2.32 12.00
N SER A 139 15.25 2.15 11.48
CA SER A 139 14.03 2.68 12.07
C SER A 139 13.61 1.79 13.22
N ALA A 140 13.39 2.37 14.41
CA ALA A 140 12.93 1.62 15.56
C ALA A 140 11.65 0.84 15.19
N PRO A 141 11.56 -0.47 15.49
CA PRO A 141 10.35 -1.22 15.20
C PRO A 141 9.19 -0.55 15.92
N LEU A 142 8.14 -0.23 15.17
CA LEU A 142 6.89 0.23 15.75
C LEU A 142 6.34 -0.92 16.59
N LEU A 143 6.39 -0.75 17.92
CA LEU A 143 5.61 -1.56 18.84
C LEU A 143 4.16 -1.08 18.68
N LEU A 144 3.36 -1.86 17.96
CA LEU A 144 1.93 -1.64 17.79
C LEU A 144 1.16 -2.23 18.98
#